data_AF-A0A290ZML3-F1
#
_entry.id   AF-A0A290ZML3-F1
#
_cell.length_a   1.000
_cell.length_b   1.000
_cell.length_c   1.000
_cell.angle_alpha   90.00
_cell.angle_beta   90.00
_cell.angle_gamma   90.00
#
_symmetry.space_group_name_H-M   'P 1'
#
loop_
_entity.id
_entity.type
_entity.pdbx_description
1 polymer ?
#
loop_
_entity_poly.entity_id
_entity_poly.type
_entity_poly.pdbx_seq_one_letter_code
_entity_poly.pdbx_strand_id
1 'polypeptide(L)'
;MKEKRTSLRGVNLGGWLVLEKWMVPSMFEGLAATDETTWCAEMGAAAAERLRAHWNGFITREDFRWIAERGLNAVRIPFGHWIFGAGYPYHRSYGDNRHPFVTGGIEVLDRAMAWAHEFGLRVVLDLHAAPGCQNGFDNGGIKDVCEWHTRPEYREYSLEVLERMAQRYRDHPALYAIEALNEPRWDVPTDYLKDYYLDAYARIRRHCPAERVAVMFHDGFRSFREYQGLLTGPGFANVIFDVHRYQCFAREDIDMDIYGHMRKAMDEWRREGDAIEAELGLPSICGEWSLGMDLQEVSLWAAGPYNSALDGLDAFQRMVAFRGYAAAQLAAFENQLGWFFWSYRTETTSAWCLREAVERAWLPPYFG
;
A
#
# COMPACT_ATOMS: atom_id res chain seq x y z
N MET A 1 23.48 -22.69 -9.27
CA MET A 1 22.85 -21.46 -9.79
C MET A 1 21.46 -21.39 -9.17
N LYS A 2 21.16 -20.38 -8.34
CA LYS A 2 19.77 -20.15 -7.91
C LYS A 2 18.96 -19.82 -9.18
N GLU A 3 17.85 -20.52 -9.41
CA GLU A 3 16.88 -20.13 -10.43
C GLU A 3 16.53 -18.65 -10.20
N LYS A 4 16.66 -17.82 -11.24
CA LYS A 4 16.42 -16.39 -11.12
C LYS A 4 14.91 -16.18 -10.95
N ARG A 5 14.46 -16.04 -9.69
CA ARG A 5 13.06 -15.71 -9.34
C ARG A 5 12.64 -14.48 -10.15
N THR A 6 11.49 -14.52 -10.81
CA THR A 6 10.95 -13.35 -11.51
C THR A 6 10.55 -12.28 -10.48
N SER A 7 11.21 -11.13 -10.55
CA SER A 7 10.93 -9.96 -9.70
C SER A 7 9.48 -9.49 -9.89
N LEU A 8 8.81 -9.09 -8.80
CA LEU A 8 7.52 -8.42 -8.85
C LEU A 8 7.76 -6.95 -9.21
N ARG A 9 7.31 -6.55 -10.38
CA ARG A 9 7.37 -5.16 -10.86
C ARG A 9 5.95 -4.66 -10.92
N GLY A 10 5.52 -4.00 -9.86
CA GLY A 10 4.12 -3.69 -9.66
C GLY A 10 3.84 -2.23 -9.36
N VAL A 11 2.55 -1.95 -9.23
CA VAL A 11 2.02 -0.64 -8.87
C VAL A 11 0.84 -0.80 -7.93
N ASN A 12 0.70 0.14 -7.00
CA ASN A 12 -0.42 0.22 -6.10
C ASN A 12 -1.65 0.84 -6.79
N LEU A 13 -2.84 0.36 -6.45
CA LEU A 13 -4.11 0.96 -6.86
C LEU A 13 -4.72 1.79 -5.69
N GLY A 14 -3.89 2.65 -5.09
CA GLY A 14 -4.28 3.56 -4.00
C GLY A 14 -5.29 4.61 -4.44
N GLY A 15 -6.04 5.17 -3.48
CA GLY A 15 -7.13 6.12 -3.75
C GLY A 15 -8.38 5.52 -4.42
N TRP A 16 -8.44 4.21 -4.66
CA TRP A 16 -9.55 3.55 -5.36
C TRP A 16 -10.61 2.94 -4.42
N LEU A 17 -10.27 1.85 -3.73
CA LEU A 17 -11.15 1.18 -2.75
C LEU A 17 -10.98 1.71 -1.32
N VAL A 18 -9.94 2.51 -1.10
CA VAL A 18 -9.72 3.32 0.09
C VAL A 18 -9.40 4.73 -0.40
N LEU A 19 -10.18 5.73 0.01
CA LEU A 19 -10.02 7.11 -0.38
C LEU A 19 -8.91 7.79 0.43
N GLU A 20 -8.02 8.47 -0.28
CA GLU A 20 -7.00 9.35 0.30
C GLU A 20 -7.16 10.74 -0.28
N LYS A 21 -7.31 11.73 0.61
CA LYS A 21 -7.71 13.08 0.21
C LYS A 21 -6.69 13.75 -0.69
N TRP A 22 -5.41 13.54 -0.45
CA TRP A 22 -4.33 14.12 -1.26
C TRP A 22 -4.25 13.49 -2.67
N MET A 23 -4.68 12.24 -2.84
CA MET A 23 -4.68 11.55 -4.14
C MET A 23 -5.88 11.94 -5.01
N VAL A 24 -7.06 12.02 -4.40
CA VAL A 24 -8.36 12.28 -5.06
C VAL A 24 -9.10 13.45 -4.41
N PRO A 25 -8.50 14.67 -4.37
CA PRO A 25 -9.08 15.83 -3.70
C PRO A 25 -10.48 16.19 -4.23
N SER A 26 -10.80 15.90 -5.50
CA SER A 26 -12.12 16.12 -6.06
C SER A 26 -13.23 15.38 -5.31
N MET A 27 -12.94 14.25 -4.65
CA MET A 27 -13.89 13.51 -3.83
C MET A 27 -14.22 14.28 -2.54
N PHE A 28 -13.31 15.08 -2.03
CA PHE A 28 -13.44 15.80 -0.76
C PHE A 28 -13.83 17.28 -0.92
N GLU A 29 -14.01 17.75 -2.15
CA GLU A 29 -14.36 19.14 -2.43
C GLU A 29 -15.67 19.54 -1.73
N GLY A 30 -15.62 20.67 -1.02
CA GLY A 30 -16.75 21.22 -0.27
C GLY A 30 -17.03 20.53 1.08
N LEU A 31 -16.24 19.54 1.48
CA LEU A 31 -16.42 18.78 2.71
C LEU A 31 -15.37 19.12 3.77
N ALA A 32 -15.75 19.00 5.04
CA ALA A 32 -14.82 19.08 6.17
C ALA A 32 -14.00 17.79 6.34
N ALA A 33 -14.51 16.66 5.82
CA ALA A 33 -13.89 15.35 5.85
C ALA A 33 -12.40 15.34 5.49
N THR A 34 -11.64 14.54 6.23
CA THR A 34 -10.19 14.36 6.07
C THR A 34 -9.78 12.94 5.71
N ASP A 35 -10.70 11.99 5.83
CA ASP A 35 -10.51 10.55 5.57
C ASP A 35 -11.82 9.93 5.06
N GLU A 36 -11.79 8.68 4.60
CA GLU A 36 -12.99 8.01 4.07
C GLU A 36 -14.11 7.85 5.12
N THR A 37 -13.77 7.69 6.40
CA THR A 37 -14.78 7.54 7.46
C THR A 37 -15.60 8.81 7.63
N THR A 38 -14.91 9.93 7.84
CA THR A 38 -15.54 11.25 7.98
C THR A 38 -16.23 11.66 6.68
N TRP A 39 -15.68 11.27 5.51
CA TRP A 39 -16.31 11.47 4.22
C TRP A 39 -17.64 10.74 4.10
N CYS A 40 -17.70 9.45 4.46
CA CYS A 40 -18.94 8.67 4.43
C CYS A 40 -19.96 9.21 5.44
N ALA A 41 -19.51 9.59 6.64
CA ALA A 41 -20.37 10.14 7.68
C ALA A 41 -20.97 11.50 7.27
N GLU A 42 -20.17 12.41 6.70
CA GLU A 42 -20.60 13.73 6.25
C GLU A 42 -21.51 13.66 5.01
N MET A 43 -21.15 12.83 4.03
CA MET A 43 -21.93 12.64 2.79
C MET A 43 -23.28 11.94 3.02
N GLY A 44 -23.37 11.08 4.03
CA GLY A 44 -24.57 10.30 4.33
C GLY A 44 -25.09 9.53 3.11
N ALA A 45 -26.38 9.69 2.78
CA ALA A 45 -27.00 8.96 1.67
C ALA A 45 -26.37 9.24 0.29
N ALA A 46 -25.78 10.44 0.09
CA ALA A 46 -25.15 10.81 -1.17
C ALA A 46 -23.79 10.10 -1.40
N ALA A 47 -23.21 9.50 -0.35
CA ALA A 47 -21.94 8.78 -0.43
C ALA A 47 -22.00 7.65 -1.47
N ALA A 48 -23.12 6.92 -1.52
CA ALA A 48 -23.25 5.73 -2.33
C ALA A 48 -23.17 6.01 -3.83
N GLU A 49 -23.82 7.08 -4.31
CA GLU A 49 -23.77 7.46 -5.73
C GLU A 49 -22.36 7.92 -6.11
N ARG A 50 -21.78 8.83 -5.32
CA ARG A 50 -20.47 9.43 -5.60
C ARG A 50 -19.34 8.40 -5.56
N LEU A 51 -19.32 7.51 -4.56
CA LEU A 51 -18.27 6.50 -4.43
C LEU A 51 -18.40 5.39 -5.47
N ARG A 52 -19.62 4.99 -5.87
CA ARG A 52 -19.80 4.06 -7.00
C ARG A 52 -19.37 4.67 -8.33
N ALA A 53 -19.62 5.96 -8.56
CA ALA A 53 -19.12 6.65 -9.74
C ALA A 53 -17.59 6.65 -9.77
N HIS A 54 -16.95 6.98 -8.64
CA HIS A 54 -15.50 6.91 -8.45
C HIS A 54 -14.95 5.50 -8.74
N TRP A 55 -15.50 4.47 -8.10
CA TRP A 55 -15.06 3.09 -8.30
C TRP A 55 -15.11 2.62 -9.76
N ASN A 56 -16.06 3.13 -10.55
CA ASN A 56 -16.24 2.73 -11.95
C ASN A 56 -15.46 3.60 -12.95
N GLY A 57 -14.97 4.79 -12.54
CA GLY A 57 -14.31 5.74 -13.42
C GLY A 57 -12.84 6.02 -13.12
N PHE A 58 -12.38 5.77 -11.89
CA PHE A 58 -11.02 6.09 -11.48
C PHE A 58 -9.99 5.08 -11.98
N ILE A 59 -10.25 3.79 -11.78
CA ILE A 59 -9.50 2.66 -12.33
C ILE A 59 -10.45 1.79 -13.15
N THR A 60 -10.01 1.45 -14.36
CA THR A 60 -10.79 0.74 -15.38
C THR A 60 -10.01 -0.44 -15.93
N ARG A 61 -10.65 -1.26 -16.77
CA ARG A 61 -9.99 -2.37 -17.46
C ARG A 61 -8.81 -1.91 -18.31
N GLU A 62 -8.94 -0.75 -18.95
CA GLU A 62 -7.92 -0.14 -19.80
C GLU A 62 -6.65 0.21 -19.01
N ASP A 63 -6.79 0.51 -17.71
CA ASP A 63 -5.66 0.79 -16.85
C ASP A 63 -4.86 -0.49 -16.56
N PHE A 64 -5.54 -1.63 -16.32
CA PHE A 64 -4.88 -2.94 -16.19
C PHE A 64 -4.16 -3.35 -17.47
N ARG A 65 -4.78 -3.08 -18.63
CA ARG A 65 -4.13 -3.28 -19.93
C ARG A 65 -2.85 -2.45 -20.04
N TRP A 66 -2.93 -1.16 -19.72
CA TRP A 66 -1.79 -0.25 -19.79
C TRP A 66 -0.66 -0.73 -18.86
N ILE A 67 -0.98 -1.15 -17.64
CA ILE A 67 -0.01 -1.70 -16.68
C ILE A 67 0.76 -2.88 -17.29
N ALA A 68 0.03 -3.86 -17.85
CA ALA A 68 0.64 -5.02 -18.50
C ALA A 68 1.46 -4.65 -19.76
N GLU A 69 0.97 -3.75 -20.60
CA GLU A 69 1.67 -3.28 -21.81
C GLU A 69 2.98 -2.53 -21.50
N ARG A 70 3.12 -1.99 -20.28
CA ARG A 70 4.36 -1.40 -19.77
C ARG A 70 5.32 -2.43 -19.19
N GLY A 71 5.02 -3.72 -19.23
CA GLY A 71 5.87 -4.78 -18.71
C GLY A 71 5.86 -4.92 -17.19
N LEU A 72 4.93 -4.23 -16.50
CA LEU A 72 4.63 -4.53 -15.10
C LEU A 72 3.88 -5.87 -15.04
N ASN A 73 4.08 -6.61 -13.95
CA ASN A 73 3.57 -7.97 -13.80
C ASN A 73 2.71 -8.18 -12.54
N ALA A 74 2.48 -7.12 -11.76
CA ALA A 74 1.69 -7.19 -10.54
C ALA A 74 0.97 -5.87 -10.20
N VAL A 75 -0.11 -5.98 -9.43
CA VAL A 75 -0.78 -4.86 -8.77
C VAL A 75 -0.99 -5.17 -7.28
N ARG A 76 -0.86 -4.16 -6.42
CA ARG A 76 -1.24 -4.22 -5.00
C ARG A 76 -2.53 -3.41 -4.82
N ILE A 77 -3.54 -4.03 -4.21
CA ILE A 77 -4.89 -3.46 -4.10
C ILE A 77 -5.23 -3.26 -2.63
N PRO A 78 -5.09 -2.02 -2.13
CA PRO A 78 -5.58 -1.60 -0.82
C PRO A 78 -7.09 -1.81 -0.68
N PHE A 79 -7.55 -2.37 0.43
CA PHE A 79 -8.96 -2.43 0.80
C PHE A 79 -9.18 -2.19 2.29
N GLY A 80 -10.30 -1.56 2.63
CA GLY A 80 -10.71 -1.34 4.02
C GLY A 80 -11.53 -2.49 4.60
N HIS A 81 -11.57 -2.60 5.93
CA HIS A 81 -12.34 -3.62 6.66
C HIS A 81 -13.85 -3.60 6.35
N TRP A 82 -14.37 -2.49 5.82
CA TRP A 82 -15.77 -2.31 5.39
C TRP A 82 -16.10 -2.96 4.05
N ILE A 83 -15.12 -3.52 3.33
CA ILE A 83 -15.26 -4.03 1.95
C ILE A 83 -16.43 -4.99 1.72
N PHE A 84 -16.78 -5.78 2.73
CA PHE A 84 -17.90 -6.74 2.67
C PHE A 84 -19.26 -6.17 3.12
N GLY A 85 -19.34 -4.89 3.43
CA GLY A 85 -20.55 -4.23 3.92
C GLY A 85 -20.73 -4.31 5.45
N ALA A 86 -21.96 -4.11 5.90
CA ALA A 86 -22.29 -4.03 7.32
C ALA A 86 -21.89 -5.30 8.10
N GLY A 87 -21.51 -5.12 9.37
CA GLY A 87 -21.04 -6.20 10.25
C GLY A 87 -19.76 -5.88 11.02
N TYR A 88 -19.04 -4.82 10.62
CA TYR A 88 -17.87 -4.34 11.35
C TYR A 88 -18.22 -3.72 12.72
N PRO A 89 -17.28 -3.78 13.69
CA PRO A 89 -17.44 -3.11 14.98
C PRO A 89 -17.70 -1.61 14.85
N TYR A 90 -18.59 -1.08 15.68
CA TYR A 90 -18.86 0.37 15.73
C TYR A 90 -17.67 1.16 16.30
N HIS A 91 -17.35 2.29 15.67
CA HIS A 91 -16.45 3.31 16.16
C HIS A 91 -17.18 4.67 16.26
N ARG A 92 -16.83 5.48 17.25
CA ARG A 92 -17.49 6.79 17.51
C ARG A 92 -17.40 7.77 16.34
N SER A 93 -16.35 7.70 15.53
CA SER A 93 -16.18 8.54 14.33
C SER A 93 -17.21 8.29 13.24
N TYR A 94 -18.01 7.23 13.34
CA TYR A 94 -19.09 6.95 12.39
C TYR A 94 -20.32 7.85 12.59
N GLY A 95 -20.37 8.56 13.72
CA GLY A 95 -21.52 9.39 14.09
C GLY A 95 -22.77 8.55 14.36
N ASP A 96 -23.94 9.09 14.02
CA ASP A 96 -25.22 8.43 14.30
C ASP A 96 -25.47 7.19 13.44
N ASN A 97 -24.82 7.10 12.26
CA ASN A 97 -24.90 5.92 11.42
C ASN A 97 -23.89 4.87 11.88
N ARG A 98 -24.37 3.74 12.41
CA ARG A 98 -23.49 2.63 12.84
C ARG A 98 -22.67 2.02 11.71
N HIS A 99 -23.15 2.13 10.47
CA HIS A 99 -22.49 1.58 9.30
C HIS A 99 -22.46 2.61 8.14
N PRO A 100 -21.57 3.62 8.19
CA PRO A 100 -21.54 4.72 7.23
C PRO A 100 -20.94 4.34 5.87
N PHE A 101 -20.05 3.34 5.83
CA PHE A 101 -19.33 2.98 4.60
C PHE A 101 -20.26 2.44 3.52
N VAL A 102 -19.95 2.81 2.27
CA VAL A 102 -20.72 2.38 1.09
C VAL A 102 -20.49 0.90 0.81
N THR A 103 -21.57 0.17 0.54
CA THR A 103 -21.51 -1.24 0.12
C THR A 103 -21.24 -1.37 -1.37
N GLY A 104 -20.64 -2.46 -1.83
CA GLY A 104 -20.39 -2.72 -3.25
C GLY A 104 -18.92 -2.79 -3.67
N GLY A 105 -18.00 -2.52 -2.73
CA GLY A 105 -16.57 -2.56 -3.01
C GLY A 105 -16.06 -3.97 -3.33
N ILE A 106 -16.67 -5.02 -2.76
CA ILE A 106 -16.28 -6.40 -3.08
C ILE A 106 -16.53 -6.76 -4.54
N GLU A 107 -17.63 -6.28 -5.15
CA GLU A 107 -17.91 -6.48 -6.58
C GLU A 107 -16.96 -5.68 -7.48
N VAL A 108 -16.42 -4.56 -7.00
CA VAL A 108 -15.35 -3.81 -7.68
C VAL A 108 -14.06 -4.63 -7.66
N LEU A 109 -13.71 -5.19 -6.50
CA LEU A 109 -12.54 -6.05 -6.35
C LEU A 109 -12.65 -7.33 -7.20
N ASP A 110 -13.84 -7.95 -7.30
CA ASP A 110 -14.05 -9.10 -8.18
C ASP A 110 -13.72 -8.78 -9.65
N ARG A 111 -14.12 -7.60 -10.12
CA ARG A 111 -13.79 -7.13 -11.49
C ARG A 111 -12.30 -6.88 -11.64
N ALA A 112 -11.66 -6.28 -10.64
CA ALA A 112 -10.23 -6.06 -10.63
C ALA A 112 -9.44 -7.37 -10.73
N MET A 113 -9.86 -8.40 -9.98
CA MET A 113 -9.27 -9.74 -10.04
C MET A 113 -9.44 -10.35 -11.44
N ALA A 114 -10.61 -10.22 -12.05
CA ALA A 114 -10.86 -10.70 -13.41
C ALA A 114 -9.97 -10.00 -14.45
N TRP A 115 -9.84 -8.66 -14.38
CA TRP A 115 -8.93 -7.90 -15.26
C TRP A 115 -7.47 -8.28 -15.04
N ALA A 116 -7.04 -8.47 -13.79
CA ALA A 116 -5.69 -8.93 -13.49
C ALA A 116 -5.41 -10.28 -14.15
N HIS A 117 -6.33 -11.24 -14.05
CA HIS A 117 -6.20 -12.53 -14.70
C HIS A 117 -6.15 -12.40 -16.24
N GLU A 118 -7.03 -11.59 -16.81
CA GLU A 118 -7.11 -11.35 -18.26
C GLU A 118 -5.76 -10.85 -18.82
N PHE A 119 -5.11 -9.93 -18.12
CA PHE A 119 -3.84 -9.34 -18.55
C PHE A 119 -2.59 -10.00 -17.97
N GLY A 120 -2.74 -11.14 -17.28
CA GLY A 120 -1.61 -11.89 -16.72
C GLY A 120 -0.90 -11.20 -15.54
N LEU A 121 -1.58 -10.28 -14.86
CA LEU A 121 -1.09 -9.58 -13.68
C LEU A 121 -1.35 -10.40 -12.41
N ARG A 122 -0.37 -10.39 -11.52
CA ARG A 122 -0.48 -10.92 -10.15
C ARG A 122 -1.09 -9.88 -9.22
N VAL A 123 -1.87 -10.32 -8.24
CA VAL A 123 -2.54 -9.43 -7.27
C VAL A 123 -2.03 -9.70 -5.86
N VAL A 124 -1.61 -8.63 -5.19
CA VAL A 124 -1.45 -8.58 -3.73
C VAL A 124 -2.68 -7.88 -3.17
N LEU A 125 -3.45 -8.59 -2.34
CA LEU A 125 -4.58 -8.00 -1.62
C LEU A 125 -4.08 -7.46 -0.29
N ASP A 126 -4.31 -6.18 -0.01
CA ASP A 126 -3.78 -5.50 1.16
C ASP A 126 -4.88 -4.99 2.08
N LEU A 127 -4.93 -5.51 3.33
CA LEU A 127 -5.79 -4.94 4.36
C LEU A 127 -5.21 -3.60 4.81
N HIS A 128 -5.67 -2.54 4.13
CA HIS A 128 -5.10 -1.21 4.25
C HIS A 128 -5.65 -0.40 5.42
N ALA A 129 -6.91 -0.64 5.79
CA ALA A 129 -7.58 0.07 6.87
C ALA A 129 -8.33 -0.91 7.79
N ALA A 130 -7.79 -1.14 8.99
CA ALA A 130 -8.40 -2.01 9.99
C ALA A 130 -9.42 -1.27 10.87
N PRO A 131 -10.36 -1.97 11.55
CA PRO A 131 -11.30 -1.31 12.46
C PRO A 131 -10.57 -0.55 13.56
N GLY A 132 -11.01 0.68 13.83
CA GLY A 132 -10.36 1.55 14.81
C GLY A 132 -9.01 2.13 14.39
N CYS A 133 -8.59 1.91 13.13
CA CYS A 133 -7.34 2.41 12.53
C CYS A 133 -6.07 1.91 13.25
N GLN A 134 -5.14 1.39 12.46
CA GLN A 134 -3.88 0.81 12.95
C GLN A 134 -2.73 1.81 13.02
N ASN A 135 -2.90 3.01 12.46
CA ASN A 135 -1.79 3.94 12.27
C ASN A 135 -2.08 5.42 12.58
N GLY A 136 -3.35 5.84 12.64
CA GLY A 136 -3.72 7.25 12.83
C GLY A 136 -3.56 8.11 11.58
N PHE A 137 -3.29 7.51 10.43
CA PHE A 137 -3.23 8.20 9.15
C PHE A 137 -4.61 8.17 8.48
N ASP A 138 -4.83 9.08 7.52
CA ASP A 138 -6.06 9.09 6.72
C ASP A 138 -6.20 7.81 5.87
N ASN A 139 -5.08 7.27 5.37
CA ASN A 139 -5.03 6.00 4.65
C ASN A 139 -5.49 4.78 5.50
N GLY A 140 -5.34 4.83 6.83
CA GLY A 140 -5.87 3.85 7.78
C GLY A 140 -7.37 3.97 8.01
N GLY A 141 -8.02 4.93 7.34
CA GLY A 141 -9.46 5.17 7.30
C GLY A 141 -9.98 6.14 8.36
N ILE A 142 -9.23 6.39 9.45
CA ILE A 142 -9.60 7.35 10.50
C ILE A 142 -8.35 8.08 10.97
N LYS A 143 -8.22 9.35 10.57
CA LYS A 143 -7.08 10.18 10.94
C LYS A 143 -7.06 10.48 12.44
N ASP A 144 -5.86 10.56 13.01
CA ASP A 144 -5.57 10.85 14.42
C ASP A 144 -6.11 9.80 15.42
N VAL A 145 -6.54 8.63 14.93
CA VAL A 145 -7.03 7.51 15.75
C VAL A 145 -6.13 6.28 15.54
N CYS A 146 -5.64 5.68 16.62
CA CYS A 146 -4.91 4.41 16.56
C CYS A 146 -5.42 3.48 17.67
N GLU A 147 -6.58 2.87 17.44
CA GLU A 147 -7.30 2.06 18.43
C GLU A 147 -7.39 0.59 18.06
N TRP A 148 -7.02 0.19 16.83
CA TRP A 148 -7.12 -1.18 16.34
C TRP A 148 -6.60 -2.23 17.34
N HIS A 149 -5.40 -1.99 17.89
CA HIS A 149 -4.74 -2.92 18.81
C HIS A 149 -5.30 -2.89 20.25
N THR A 150 -6.17 -1.92 20.58
CA THR A 150 -6.66 -1.70 21.95
C THR A 150 -7.94 -2.45 22.27
N ARG A 151 -8.64 -2.98 21.25
CA ARG A 151 -9.92 -3.68 21.39
C ARG A 151 -9.88 -5.07 20.74
N PRO A 152 -10.17 -6.16 21.47
CA PRO A 152 -10.18 -7.51 20.91
C PRO A 152 -11.12 -7.67 19.72
N GLU A 153 -12.27 -6.99 19.69
CA GLU A 153 -13.21 -7.05 18.58
C GLU A 153 -12.66 -6.45 17.27
N TYR A 154 -11.78 -5.46 17.35
CA TYR A 154 -11.17 -4.86 16.15
C TYR A 154 -10.16 -5.81 15.52
N ARG A 155 -9.33 -6.45 16.35
CA ARG A 155 -8.39 -7.49 15.93
C ARG A 155 -9.09 -8.72 15.35
N GLU A 156 -10.11 -9.23 16.03
CA GLU A 156 -10.82 -10.42 15.54
C GLU A 156 -11.52 -10.12 14.22
N TYR A 157 -12.15 -8.95 14.08
CA TYR A 157 -12.79 -8.59 12.82
C TYR A 157 -11.78 -8.39 11.67
N SER A 158 -10.58 -7.83 11.93
CA SER A 158 -9.55 -7.75 10.90
C SER A 158 -9.07 -9.15 10.45
N LEU A 159 -8.92 -10.11 11.37
CA LEU A 159 -8.64 -11.51 11.04
C LEU A 159 -9.79 -12.17 10.25
N GLU A 160 -11.05 -11.89 10.61
CA GLU A 160 -12.22 -12.38 9.89
C GLU A 160 -12.23 -11.88 8.44
N VAL A 161 -11.94 -10.59 8.23
CA VAL A 161 -11.86 -10.00 6.88
C VAL A 161 -10.78 -10.70 6.04
N LEU A 162 -9.60 -10.96 6.60
CA LEU A 162 -8.53 -11.70 5.92
C LEU A 162 -8.97 -13.13 5.57
N GLU A 163 -9.62 -13.84 6.51
CA GLU A 163 -10.12 -15.19 6.28
C GLU A 163 -11.17 -15.22 5.15
N ARG A 164 -12.07 -14.23 5.12
CA ARG A 164 -13.10 -14.09 4.07
C ARG A 164 -12.48 -13.78 2.71
N MET A 165 -11.45 -12.93 2.65
CA MET A 165 -10.70 -12.68 1.41
C MET A 165 -10.00 -13.93 0.91
N ALA A 166 -9.30 -14.66 1.80
CA ALA A 166 -8.66 -15.92 1.48
C ALA A 166 -9.69 -16.94 0.97
N GLN A 167 -10.82 -17.11 1.67
CA GLN A 167 -11.88 -18.02 1.25
C GLN A 167 -12.46 -17.65 -0.11
N ARG A 168 -12.70 -16.36 -0.37
CA ARG A 168 -13.31 -15.88 -1.62
C ARG A 168 -12.39 -16.12 -2.82
N TYR A 169 -11.10 -15.80 -2.69
CA TYR A 169 -10.16 -15.76 -3.80
C TYR A 169 -9.17 -16.94 -3.84
N ARG A 170 -9.29 -17.94 -2.95
CA ARG A 170 -8.42 -19.13 -2.87
C ARG A 170 -8.11 -19.81 -4.22
N ASP A 171 -9.08 -19.81 -5.12
CA ASP A 171 -8.99 -20.49 -6.40
C ASP A 171 -8.66 -19.54 -7.56
N HIS A 172 -8.62 -18.23 -7.32
CA HIS A 172 -8.43 -17.23 -8.35
C HIS A 172 -6.96 -17.22 -8.86
N PRO A 173 -6.70 -17.41 -10.17
CA PRO A 173 -5.34 -17.54 -10.69
C PRO A 173 -4.45 -16.30 -10.52
N ALA A 174 -5.06 -15.12 -10.48
CA ALA A 174 -4.33 -13.87 -10.28
C ALA A 174 -3.88 -13.63 -8.82
N LEU A 175 -4.47 -14.32 -7.83
CA LEU A 175 -4.12 -14.10 -6.42
C LEU A 175 -2.69 -14.58 -6.16
N TYR A 176 -1.81 -13.67 -5.76
CA TYR A 176 -0.40 -13.96 -5.46
C TYR A 176 -0.11 -13.90 -3.96
N ALA A 177 -0.60 -12.87 -3.28
CA ALA A 177 -0.40 -12.71 -1.85
C ALA A 177 -1.60 -12.02 -1.18
N ILE A 178 -1.72 -12.24 0.13
CA ILE A 178 -2.58 -11.45 1.00
C ILE A 178 -1.69 -10.83 2.07
N GLU A 179 -1.70 -9.50 2.16
CA GLU A 179 -1.01 -8.74 3.18
C GLU A 179 -1.92 -8.53 4.40
N ALA A 180 -1.40 -8.89 5.56
CA ALA A 180 -2.19 -9.02 6.78
C ALA A 180 -2.64 -7.67 7.36
N LEU A 181 -1.81 -6.63 7.24
CA LEU A 181 -2.10 -5.29 7.73
C LEU A 181 -1.06 -4.30 7.21
N ASN A 182 -1.54 -3.23 6.57
CA ASN A 182 -0.73 -2.12 6.12
C ASN A 182 -0.24 -1.25 7.30
N GLU A 183 1.04 -0.90 7.32
CA GLU A 183 1.60 0.22 8.09
C GLU A 183 1.17 0.35 9.58
N PRO A 184 1.11 -0.72 10.41
CA PRO A 184 0.79 -0.53 11.82
C PRO A 184 1.83 0.40 12.48
N ARG A 185 1.37 1.43 13.20
CA ARG A 185 2.24 2.49 13.75
C ARG A 185 3.35 1.90 14.62
N TRP A 186 4.50 2.57 14.61
CA TRP A 186 5.71 2.15 15.32
C TRP A 186 5.52 1.88 16.82
N ASP A 187 4.53 2.51 17.47
CA ASP A 187 4.24 2.36 18.90
C ASP A 187 3.18 1.30 19.23
N VAL A 188 2.58 0.63 18.24
CA VAL A 188 1.78 -0.58 18.47
C VAL A 188 2.72 -1.66 19.02
N PRO A 189 2.40 -2.32 20.14
CA PRO A 189 3.31 -3.29 20.76
C PRO A 189 3.74 -4.40 19.79
N THR A 190 5.05 -4.57 19.61
CA THR A 190 5.62 -5.53 18.65
C THR A 190 5.12 -6.97 18.90
N ASP A 191 5.02 -7.41 20.15
CA ASP A 191 4.55 -8.76 20.47
C ASP A 191 3.07 -8.96 20.08
N TYR A 192 2.24 -7.92 20.22
CA TYR A 192 0.85 -7.96 19.75
C TYR A 192 0.78 -8.13 18.24
N LEU A 193 1.64 -7.43 17.49
CA LEU A 193 1.72 -7.55 16.03
C LEU A 193 2.20 -8.93 15.60
N LYS A 194 3.22 -9.50 16.27
CA LYS A 194 3.68 -10.87 16.01
C LYS A 194 2.54 -11.88 16.20
N ASP A 195 1.81 -11.78 17.31
CA ASP A 195 0.66 -12.65 17.58
C ASP A 195 -0.44 -12.48 16.51
N TYR A 196 -0.71 -11.24 16.11
CA TYR A 196 -1.65 -10.97 15.01
C TYR A 196 -1.19 -11.58 13.69
N TYR A 197 0.08 -11.46 13.32
CA TYR A 197 0.61 -12.03 12.07
C TYR A 197 0.62 -13.56 12.08
N LEU A 198 0.87 -14.19 13.23
CA LEU A 198 0.72 -15.65 13.40
C LEU A 198 -0.74 -16.09 13.18
N ASP A 199 -1.70 -15.38 13.77
CA ASP A 199 -3.12 -15.69 13.59
C ASP A 199 -3.57 -15.42 12.15
N ALA A 200 -3.15 -14.31 11.54
CA ALA A 200 -3.45 -13.99 10.15
C ALA A 200 -2.91 -15.06 9.20
N TYR A 201 -1.66 -15.51 9.42
CA TYR A 201 -1.07 -16.62 8.68
C TYR A 201 -1.94 -17.88 8.78
N ALA A 202 -2.32 -18.28 10.00
CA ALA A 202 -3.14 -19.46 10.22
C ALA A 202 -4.52 -19.34 9.54
N ARG A 203 -5.17 -18.18 9.63
CA ARG A 203 -6.48 -17.90 9.04
C ARG A 203 -6.44 -17.96 7.51
N ILE A 204 -5.43 -17.35 6.88
CA ILE A 204 -5.25 -17.39 5.43
C ILE A 204 -4.95 -18.82 4.96
N ARG A 205 -4.09 -19.55 5.68
CA ARG A 205 -3.70 -20.93 5.32
C ARG A 205 -4.82 -21.96 5.40
N ARG A 206 -5.92 -21.69 6.10
CA ARG A 206 -7.13 -22.54 6.08
C ARG A 206 -7.74 -22.67 4.68
N HIS A 207 -7.57 -21.64 3.84
CA HIS A 207 -8.18 -21.57 2.52
C HIS A 207 -7.15 -21.52 1.39
N CYS A 208 -5.98 -20.94 1.66
CA CYS A 208 -4.96 -20.67 0.65
C CYS A 208 -3.66 -21.48 0.90
N PRO A 209 -3.38 -22.52 0.10
CA PRO A 209 -2.16 -23.31 0.24
C PRO A 209 -0.90 -22.50 -0.07
N ALA A 210 0.20 -22.80 0.61
CA ALA A 210 1.44 -22.02 0.56
C ALA A 210 2.11 -22.09 -0.82
N GLU A 211 1.86 -23.12 -1.63
CA GLU A 211 2.39 -23.27 -2.98
C GLU A 211 1.77 -22.27 -3.97
N ARG A 212 0.61 -21.69 -3.63
CA ARG A 212 -0.12 -20.76 -4.49
C ARG A 212 -0.08 -19.32 -4.01
N VAL A 213 -0.32 -19.09 -2.72
CA VAL A 213 -0.57 -17.74 -2.18
C VAL A 213 0.40 -17.45 -1.03
N ALA A 214 1.14 -16.36 -1.14
CA ALA A 214 2.00 -15.89 -0.05
C ALA A 214 1.18 -15.18 1.04
N VAL A 215 1.67 -15.23 2.27
CA VAL A 215 1.20 -14.34 3.34
C VAL A 215 2.24 -13.24 3.50
N MET A 216 1.81 -11.99 3.41
CA MET A 216 2.68 -10.82 3.49
C MET A 216 2.39 -10.04 4.77
N PHE A 217 3.42 -9.46 5.39
CA PHE A 217 3.25 -8.61 6.56
C PHE A 217 4.25 -7.45 6.55
N HIS A 218 3.75 -6.26 6.93
CA HIS A 218 4.49 -5.02 6.93
C HIS A 218 5.44 -4.90 8.14
N ASP A 219 6.58 -4.23 7.93
CA ASP A 219 7.59 -3.98 8.95
C ASP A 219 7.04 -3.18 10.13
N GLY A 220 6.03 -2.35 9.91
CA GLY A 220 5.40 -1.45 10.89
C GLY A 220 6.37 -0.40 11.43
N PHE A 221 7.26 0.08 10.56
CA PHE A 221 8.22 1.16 10.80
C PHE A 221 9.18 0.90 11.96
N ARG A 222 9.47 -0.37 12.21
CA ARG A 222 10.44 -0.82 13.21
C ARG A 222 11.53 -1.65 12.56
N SER A 223 12.62 -1.89 13.29
CA SER A 223 13.71 -2.70 12.75
C SER A 223 13.21 -4.11 12.42
N PHE A 224 13.53 -4.61 11.23
CA PHE A 224 13.19 -5.99 10.85
C PHE A 224 13.72 -7.04 11.85
N ARG A 225 14.79 -6.70 12.60
CA ARG A 225 15.38 -7.56 13.62
C ARG A 225 14.43 -7.85 14.78
N GLU A 226 13.44 -6.99 15.01
CA GLU A 226 12.40 -7.25 15.99
C GLU A 226 11.55 -8.48 15.63
N TYR A 227 11.50 -8.88 14.35
CA TYR A 227 10.75 -10.04 13.87
C TYR A 227 11.58 -11.32 13.75
N GLN A 228 12.81 -11.36 14.30
CA GLN A 228 13.61 -12.58 14.28
C GLN A 228 12.83 -13.79 14.82
N GLY A 229 12.78 -14.86 14.03
CA GLY A 229 12.06 -16.10 14.33
C GLY A 229 10.55 -16.07 14.04
N LEU A 230 9.97 -14.92 13.69
CA LEU A 230 8.57 -14.83 13.28
C LEU A 230 8.38 -15.46 11.89
N LEU A 231 7.46 -16.42 11.78
CA LEU A 231 7.03 -17.01 10.50
C LEU A 231 8.16 -17.66 9.66
N THR A 232 9.27 -18.08 10.28
CA THR A 232 10.44 -18.66 9.59
C THR A 232 10.72 -20.12 9.96
N GLY A 233 10.08 -20.65 11.01
CA GLY A 233 10.21 -22.05 11.42
C GLY A 233 9.61 -23.05 10.41
N PRO A 234 9.84 -24.37 10.59
CA PRO A 234 9.44 -25.41 9.63
C PRO A 234 7.92 -25.53 9.38
N GLY A 235 7.09 -24.94 10.24
CA GLY A 235 5.64 -24.87 10.05
C GLY A 235 5.17 -23.71 9.16
N PHE A 236 6.09 -22.86 8.70
CA PHE A 236 5.78 -21.67 7.91
C PHE A 236 6.43 -21.75 6.53
N ALA A 237 5.64 -21.46 5.51
CA ALA A 237 6.04 -21.43 4.12
C ALA A 237 5.36 -20.28 3.36
N ASN A 238 6.06 -19.80 2.33
CA ASN A 238 5.66 -18.72 1.43
C ASN A 238 5.19 -17.47 2.17
N VAL A 239 6.12 -16.85 2.88
CA VAL A 239 5.92 -15.63 3.67
C VAL A 239 6.78 -14.52 3.06
N ILE A 240 6.25 -13.31 2.96
CA ILE A 240 6.93 -12.14 2.40
C ILE A 240 6.96 -11.04 3.46
N PHE A 241 8.13 -10.41 3.62
CA PHE A 241 8.30 -9.27 4.50
C PHE A 241 8.18 -7.98 3.70
N ASP A 242 7.22 -7.13 4.03
CA ASP A 242 6.98 -5.87 3.33
C ASP A 242 7.66 -4.70 4.02
N VAL A 243 8.25 -3.82 3.21
CA VAL A 243 8.88 -2.57 3.63
C VAL A 243 8.42 -1.40 2.76
N HIS A 244 8.11 -0.27 3.39
CA HIS A 244 7.76 0.97 2.68
C HIS A 244 8.92 1.97 2.76
N ARG A 245 9.31 2.56 1.63
CA ARG A 245 10.51 3.40 1.55
C ARG A 245 10.22 4.71 0.83
N TYR A 246 10.15 5.78 1.63
CA TYR A 246 9.94 7.15 1.20
C TYR A 246 11.04 8.06 1.77
N GLN A 247 11.29 9.21 1.13
CA GLN A 247 12.28 10.21 1.57
C GLN A 247 11.69 11.62 1.56
N CYS A 248 10.48 11.77 2.11
CA CYS A 248 9.81 13.06 2.24
C CYS A 248 9.14 13.27 3.60
N PHE A 249 9.17 12.28 4.52
CA PHE A 249 8.47 12.35 5.80
C PHE A 249 9.38 12.62 7.01
N ALA A 250 10.68 12.34 6.91
CA ALA A 250 11.66 12.63 7.96
C ALA A 250 12.42 13.91 7.65
N ARG A 251 12.80 14.68 8.69
CA ARG A 251 13.53 15.95 8.51
C ARG A 251 14.88 15.71 7.83
N GLU A 252 15.55 14.63 8.19
CA GLU A 252 16.83 14.23 7.59
C GLU A 252 16.68 13.97 6.08
N ASP A 253 15.51 13.49 5.64
CA ASP A 253 15.22 13.29 4.23
C ASP A 253 14.89 14.59 3.50
N ILE A 254 14.04 15.42 4.11
CA ILE A 254 13.62 16.73 3.57
C ILE A 254 14.83 17.66 3.35
N ASP A 255 15.84 17.56 4.23
CA ASP A 255 17.04 18.40 4.17
C ASP A 255 18.13 17.85 3.22
N MET A 256 17.93 16.70 2.58
CA MET A 256 18.90 16.14 1.63
C MET A 256 18.89 16.86 0.28
N ASP A 257 20.05 16.85 -0.38
CA ASP A 257 20.12 17.12 -1.81
C ASP A 257 19.80 15.86 -2.63
N ILE A 258 19.67 16.03 -3.94
CA ILE A 258 19.34 14.91 -4.83
C ILE A 258 20.39 13.78 -4.80
N TYR A 259 21.66 14.09 -4.53
CA TYR A 259 22.71 13.07 -4.43
C TYR A 259 22.62 12.27 -3.13
N GLY A 260 22.20 12.91 -2.04
CA GLY A 260 21.84 12.26 -0.78
C GLY A 260 20.73 11.25 -1.00
N HIS A 261 19.64 11.68 -1.66
CA HIS A 261 18.50 10.80 -1.94
C HIS A 261 18.89 9.56 -2.76
N MET A 262 19.64 9.75 -3.86
CA MET A 262 20.10 8.65 -4.70
C MET A 262 21.03 7.69 -3.93
N ARG A 263 21.94 8.22 -3.12
CA ARG A 263 22.88 7.40 -2.34
C ARG A 263 22.17 6.58 -1.27
N LYS A 264 21.25 7.18 -0.53
CA LYS A 264 20.44 6.48 0.47
C LYS A 264 19.72 5.28 -0.14
N ALA A 265 19.10 5.46 -1.30
CA ALA A 265 18.46 4.35 -2.02
C ALA A 265 19.46 3.25 -2.43
N MET A 266 20.54 3.60 -3.13
CA MET A 266 21.49 2.62 -3.68
C MET A 266 22.37 1.91 -2.63
N ASP A 267 22.62 2.57 -1.49
CA ASP A 267 23.46 2.04 -0.43
C ASP A 267 22.64 1.50 0.74
N GLU A 268 21.87 2.35 1.42
CA GLU A 268 21.23 1.99 2.68
C GLU A 268 20.09 1.00 2.46
N TRP A 269 19.12 1.34 1.61
CA TRP A 269 17.95 0.48 1.37
C TRP A 269 18.31 -0.82 0.63
N ARG A 270 19.31 -0.77 -0.24
CA ARG A 270 19.84 -1.98 -0.88
C ARG A 270 20.44 -2.94 0.14
N ARG A 271 21.32 -2.44 1.02
CA ARG A 271 21.94 -3.25 2.10
C ARG A 271 20.90 -3.73 3.11
N GLU A 272 19.89 -2.94 3.38
CA GLU A 272 18.79 -3.32 4.25
C GLU A 272 18.02 -4.52 3.67
N GLY A 273 17.65 -4.49 2.39
CA GLY A 273 17.03 -5.64 1.72
C GLY A 273 17.90 -6.91 1.81
N ASP A 274 19.20 -6.79 1.50
CA ASP A 274 20.16 -7.88 1.63
C ASP A 274 20.23 -8.42 3.08
N ALA A 275 20.19 -7.53 4.07
CA ALA A 275 20.23 -7.88 5.48
C ALA A 275 18.94 -8.55 5.96
N ILE A 276 17.76 -8.13 5.48
CA ILE A 276 16.50 -8.79 5.79
C ILE A 276 16.56 -10.24 5.31
N GLU A 277 16.92 -10.49 4.05
CA GLU A 277 16.98 -11.86 3.53
C GLU A 277 18.01 -12.72 4.28
N ALA A 278 19.18 -12.14 4.62
CA ALA A 278 20.26 -12.85 5.28
C ALA A 278 20.00 -13.13 6.77
N GLU A 279 19.42 -12.18 7.50
CA GLU A 279 19.27 -12.24 8.96
C GLU A 279 17.86 -12.70 9.39
N LEU A 280 16.81 -12.25 8.70
CA LEU A 280 15.43 -12.65 8.99
C LEU A 280 15.08 -13.99 8.32
N GLY A 281 15.69 -14.29 7.17
CA GLY A 281 15.44 -15.51 6.41
C GLY A 281 14.14 -15.51 5.60
N LEU A 282 13.55 -14.32 5.39
CA LEU A 282 12.36 -14.11 4.57
C LEU A 282 12.70 -13.26 3.35
N PRO A 283 12.07 -13.50 2.17
CA PRO A 283 12.18 -12.57 1.05
C PRO A 283 11.55 -11.23 1.42
N SER A 284 12.27 -10.13 1.16
CA SER A 284 11.74 -8.78 1.35
C SER A 284 11.17 -8.24 0.04
N ILE A 285 10.22 -7.31 0.14
CA ILE A 285 9.68 -6.57 -0.99
C ILE A 285 9.49 -5.11 -0.61
N CYS A 286 9.72 -4.18 -1.54
CA CYS A 286 9.36 -2.78 -1.34
C CYS A 286 7.91 -2.55 -1.78
N GLY A 287 6.94 -2.78 -0.89
CA GLY A 287 5.49 -2.67 -1.18
C GLY A 287 5.04 -1.26 -1.49
N GLU A 288 5.80 -0.25 -1.07
CA GLU A 288 5.52 1.14 -1.42
C GLU A 288 6.79 1.99 -1.54
N TRP A 289 6.88 2.73 -2.64
CA TRP A 289 7.87 3.78 -2.89
C TRP A 289 7.34 4.75 -3.95
N SER A 290 7.86 5.99 -4.01
CA SER A 290 7.46 6.99 -5.01
C SER A 290 8.65 7.86 -5.42
N LEU A 291 8.38 8.87 -6.27
CA LEU A 291 9.36 9.92 -6.57
C LEU A 291 9.17 11.18 -5.71
N GLY A 292 8.21 11.17 -4.79
CA GLY A 292 7.88 12.31 -3.92
C GLY A 292 9.03 12.66 -2.99
N MET A 293 9.57 13.86 -3.16
CA MET A 293 10.61 14.46 -2.31
C MET A 293 10.13 15.76 -1.63
N ASP A 294 8.88 16.17 -1.88
CA ASP A 294 8.26 17.35 -1.26
C ASP A 294 7.09 16.91 -0.38
N LEU A 295 7.22 17.16 0.93
CA LEU A 295 6.21 16.82 1.92
C LEU A 295 4.86 17.52 1.65
N GLN A 296 4.85 18.70 1.02
CA GLN A 296 3.61 19.44 0.72
C GLN A 296 2.67 18.66 -0.21
N GLU A 297 3.22 17.80 -1.07
CA GLU A 297 2.42 17.07 -2.05
C GLU A 297 1.47 16.08 -1.38
N VAL A 298 1.84 15.56 -0.22
CA VAL A 298 1.13 14.44 0.43
C VAL A 298 0.64 14.76 1.84
N SER A 299 1.26 15.72 2.52
CA SER A 299 0.86 16.11 3.87
C SER A 299 0.15 17.45 3.86
N LEU A 300 -1.16 17.39 3.55
CA LEU A 300 -2.06 18.55 3.50
C LEU A 300 -2.10 19.36 4.82
N TRP A 301 -1.63 18.77 5.93
CA TRP A 301 -1.71 19.34 7.27
C TRP A 301 -0.35 19.42 7.98
N ALA A 302 0.76 19.11 7.30
CA ALA A 302 2.08 19.30 7.89
C ALA A 302 2.31 20.78 8.22
N ALA A 303 3.07 21.05 9.28
CA ALA A 303 3.67 22.36 9.48
C ALA A 303 5.02 22.39 8.77
N GLY A 304 5.33 23.48 8.06
CA GLY A 304 6.62 23.66 7.40
C GLY A 304 7.83 23.69 8.37
N PRO A 305 9.06 23.84 7.86
CA PRO A 305 9.41 24.17 6.47
C PRO A 305 9.36 22.97 5.52
N TYR A 306 9.11 23.28 4.25
CA TYR A 306 8.91 22.35 3.14
C TYR A 306 10.01 22.45 2.09
N ASN A 307 11.24 22.66 2.54
CA ASN A 307 12.38 22.62 1.66
C ASN A 307 12.43 21.27 0.96
N SER A 308 12.78 21.26 -0.32
CA SER A 308 12.91 20.03 -1.09
C SER A 308 14.21 20.02 -1.86
N ALA A 309 14.70 18.82 -2.17
CA ALA A 309 15.83 18.63 -3.08
C ALA A 309 15.61 19.24 -4.49
N LEU A 310 14.39 19.67 -4.79
CA LEU A 310 13.98 20.25 -6.07
C LEU A 310 13.95 21.79 -6.04
N ASP A 311 14.15 22.41 -4.88
CA ASP A 311 14.06 23.87 -4.72
C ASP A 311 15.13 24.58 -5.57
N GLY A 312 14.73 25.60 -6.31
CA GLY A 312 15.61 26.36 -7.20
C GLY A 312 16.02 25.63 -8.49
N LEU A 313 15.61 24.36 -8.70
CA LEU A 313 15.89 23.64 -9.94
C LEU A 313 14.92 24.04 -11.07
N ASP A 314 15.47 24.22 -12.27
CA ASP A 314 14.70 24.40 -13.50
C ASP A 314 14.04 23.08 -13.98
N ALA A 315 13.23 23.16 -15.03
CA ALA A 315 12.50 22.00 -15.54
C ALA A 315 13.40 20.84 -16.00
N PHE A 316 14.55 21.14 -16.63
CA PHE A 316 15.48 20.12 -17.09
C PHE A 316 16.22 19.48 -15.91
N GLN A 317 16.66 20.28 -14.95
CA GLN A 317 17.31 19.82 -13.72
C GLN A 317 16.37 18.94 -12.89
N ARG A 318 15.09 19.32 -12.74
CA ARG A 318 14.08 18.48 -12.06
C ARG A 318 13.87 17.16 -12.77
N MET A 319 13.77 17.16 -14.10
CA MET A 319 13.66 15.92 -14.88
C MET A 319 14.87 15.00 -14.65
N VAL A 320 16.10 15.54 -14.65
CA VAL A 320 17.32 14.78 -14.38
C VAL A 320 17.32 14.24 -12.95
N ALA A 321 16.91 15.04 -11.97
CA ALA A 321 16.80 14.65 -10.58
C ALA A 321 15.84 13.47 -10.40
N PHE A 322 14.61 13.59 -10.89
CA PHE A 322 13.62 12.51 -10.82
C PHE A 322 14.09 11.24 -11.52
N ARG A 323 14.70 11.33 -12.71
CA ARG A 323 15.25 10.15 -13.41
C ARG A 323 16.32 9.44 -12.62
N GLY A 324 17.27 10.20 -12.07
CA GLY A 324 18.35 9.61 -11.28
C GLY A 324 17.84 8.99 -9.98
N TYR A 325 16.91 9.65 -9.30
CA TYR A 325 16.28 9.11 -8.10
C TYR A 325 15.45 7.86 -8.38
N ALA A 326 14.66 7.85 -9.45
CA ALA A 326 13.91 6.68 -9.91
C ALA A 326 14.84 5.50 -10.22
N ALA A 327 15.91 5.74 -10.97
CA ALA A 327 16.88 4.70 -11.32
C ALA A 327 17.60 4.13 -10.09
N ALA A 328 17.97 5.00 -9.13
CA ALA A 328 18.58 4.59 -7.86
C ALA A 328 17.68 3.67 -7.04
N GLN A 329 16.39 4.02 -6.92
CA GLN A 329 15.39 3.22 -6.21
C GLN A 329 15.12 1.87 -6.91
N LEU A 330 14.88 1.88 -8.23
CA LEU A 330 14.69 0.66 -9.01
C LEU A 330 15.89 -0.29 -8.89
N ALA A 331 17.12 0.23 -8.98
CA ALA A 331 18.33 -0.56 -8.82
C ALA A 331 18.48 -1.19 -7.43
N ALA A 332 17.97 -0.52 -6.38
CA ALA A 332 17.96 -1.05 -5.03
C ALA A 332 16.91 -2.17 -4.88
N PHE A 333 15.67 -1.92 -5.31
CA PHE A 333 14.56 -2.84 -5.08
C PHE A 333 14.54 -4.05 -6.01
N GLU A 334 15.18 -3.98 -7.18
CA GLU A 334 15.39 -5.15 -8.06
C GLU A 334 16.33 -6.21 -7.46
N ASN A 335 17.04 -5.91 -6.37
CA ASN A 335 17.79 -6.92 -5.62
C ASN A 335 16.93 -7.68 -4.60
N GLN A 336 15.73 -7.18 -4.30
CA GLN A 336 14.76 -7.83 -3.42
C GLN A 336 13.80 -8.70 -4.24
N LEU A 337 12.69 -9.16 -3.64
CA LEU A 337 11.62 -9.83 -4.39
C LEU A 337 10.99 -8.94 -5.46
N GLY A 338 11.07 -7.63 -5.28
CA GLY A 338 10.55 -6.65 -6.21
C GLY A 338 10.05 -5.40 -5.52
N TRP A 339 9.11 -4.73 -6.17
CA TRP A 339 8.61 -3.44 -5.73
C TRP A 339 7.20 -3.15 -6.25
N PHE A 340 6.48 -2.31 -5.53
CA PHE A 340 5.22 -1.71 -5.97
C PHE A 340 5.30 -0.18 -5.85
N PHE A 341 5.18 0.52 -6.97
CA PHE A 341 5.18 1.99 -6.96
C PHE A 341 3.88 2.51 -6.33
N TRP A 342 3.97 3.46 -5.41
CA TRP A 342 2.86 4.18 -4.83
C TRP A 342 2.70 5.55 -5.53
N SER A 343 1.72 5.74 -6.40
CA SER A 343 0.63 4.84 -6.81
C SER A 343 0.43 4.89 -8.34
N TYR A 344 -0.52 4.12 -8.88
CA TYR A 344 -0.80 4.10 -10.32
C TYR A 344 -1.20 5.48 -10.86
N ARG A 345 -2.10 6.14 -10.13
CA ARG A 345 -2.72 7.39 -10.55
C ARG A 345 -3.08 8.26 -9.34
N THR A 346 -2.87 9.56 -9.48
CA THR A 346 -3.41 10.62 -8.62
C THR A 346 -4.05 11.70 -9.49
N GLU A 347 -4.82 12.62 -8.91
CA GLU A 347 -5.41 13.75 -9.66
C GLU A 347 -4.43 14.92 -9.83
N THR A 348 -3.51 15.14 -8.89
CA THR A 348 -2.73 16.39 -8.80
C THR A 348 -1.25 16.21 -8.46
N THR A 349 -0.77 15.00 -8.16
CA THR A 349 0.56 14.77 -7.58
C THR A 349 1.41 13.85 -8.47
N SER A 350 2.04 14.43 -9.50
CA SER A 350 2.76 13.68 -10.54
C SER A 350 3.88 12.78 -10.02
N ALA A 351 4.61 13.17 -8.97
CA ALA A 351 5.70 12.38 -8.38
C ALA A 351 5.21 11.09 -7.70
N TRP A 352 3.90 11.00 -7.45
CA TRP A 352 3.18 9.90 -6.84
C TRP A 352 2.26 9.17 -7.84
N CYS A 353 2.35 9.52 -9.12
CA CYS A 353 1.55 8.94 -10.19
C CYS A 353 2.49 8.23 -11.18
N LEU A 354 2.54 6.90 -11.12
CA LEU A 354 3.38 6.09 -12.01
C LEU A 354 3.11 6.43 -13.47
N ARG A 355 1.83 6.54 -13.85
CA ARG A 355 1.45 6.84 -15.23
C ARG A 355 2.04 8.16 -15.72
N GLU A 356 1.88 9.23 -14.95
CA GLU A 356 2.48 10.53 -15.28
C GLU A 356 4.01 10.49 -15.24
N ALA A 357 4.60 9.80 -14.26
CA ALA A 357 6.05 9.66 -14.18
C ALA A 357 6.63 8.95 -15.41
N VAL A 358 5.90 7.98 -16.00
CA VAL A 358 6.26 7.37 -17.28
C VAL A 358 6.05 8.33 -18.46
N GLU A 359 4.92 9.04 -18.52
CA GLU A 359 4.61 9.99 -19.60
C GLU A 359 5.57 11.19 -19.63
N ARG A 360 6.03 11.64 -18.46
CA ARG A 360 7.06 12.67 -18.26
C ARG A 360 8.49 12.11 -18.43
N ALA A 361 8.61 10.81 -18.69
CA ALA A 361 9.85 10.08 -18.83
C ALA A 361 10.78 10.21 -17.61
N TRP A 362 10.23 10.32 -16.39
CA TRP A 362 10.97 10.20 -15.14
C TRP A 362 11.26 8.73 -14.82
N LEU A 363 10.30 7.86 -15.13
CA LEU A 363 10.43 6.40 -15.12
C LEU A 363 10.63 5.86 -16.55
N PRO A 364 11.19 4.63 -16.70
CA PRO A 364 11.33 4.02 -18.01
C PRO A 364 9.96 3.75 -18.66
N PRO A 365 9.88 3.75 -20.01
CA PRO A 365 8.62 3.52 -20.72
C PRO A 365 8.17 2.06 -20.73
N TYR A 366 9.05 1.13 -20.33
CA TYR A 366 8.82 -0.30 -20.25
C TYR A 366 9.69 -0.91 -19.14
N PHE A 367 9.12 -1.82 -18.36
CA PHE A 367 9.70 -2.43 -17.16
C PHE A 367 9.94 -3.94 -17.29
N GLY A 368 9.59 -4.58 -18.41
CA GLY A 368 9.68 -6.03 -18.58
C GLY A 368 11.06 -6.58 -18.90
#